data_AF-A0A238JL16-F1
#
_entry.id   AF-A0A238JL16-F1
#
_cell.length_a   1.000
_cell.length_b   1.000
_cell.length_c   1.000
_cell.angle_alpha   90.00
_cell.angle_beta   90.00
_cell.angle_gamma   90.00
#
_symmetry.space_group_name_H-M   'P 1'
#
loop_
_entity.id
_entity.type
_entity.pdbx_description
1 polymer ?
#
loop_
_entity_poly.entity_id
_entity_poly.type
_entity_poly.pdbx_seq_one_letter_code
_entity_poly.pdbx_strand_id
1 'polypeptide(L)'
;MRVVILGGVALTLCIGVSAGQAAPCVGSDFTTPFPGASNVTTHVVDVPSPRFPGFWQEGTKDGYFYMLFANGDAVLTAGRDSTWHISYSCDAGLGECSAHIEGTPPGEAMQVAEQLKQCLLEGEVSQAVQEPETRLVEEEPPNVPSEEPVSPAPPEDPATCSVETIDDENLTRKLQGMLVLAGADPGPLDGIPGAMTTNALISVLGETAAQLPTEDAIAALRELMCSDSDR
;
A
#
# COMPACT_ATOMS: atom_id res chain seq x y z
N MET A 1 -53.03 4.66 -69.75
CA MET A 1 -51.87 4.74 -68.84
C MET A 1 -52.38 4.82 -67.41
N ARG A 2 -52.20 3.76 -66.62
CA ARG A 2 -52.54 3.74 -65.18
C ARG A 2 -51.22 3.72 -64.42
N VAL A 3 -50.95 4.78 -63.67
CA VAL A 3 -49.80 4.89 -62.77
C VAL A 3 -50.24 4.37 -61.42
N VAL A 4 -49.62 3.27 -60.98
CA VAL A 4 -49.83 2.68 -59.64
C VAL A 4 -48.73 3.24 -58.74
N ILE A 5 -49.10 4.06 -57.77
CA ILE A 5 -48.18 4.59 -56.76
C ILE A 5 -48.19 3.60 -55.59
N LEU A 6 -47.11 2.84 -55.42
CA LEU A 6 -46.86 2.04 -54.22
C LEU A 6 -46.41 2.98 -53.10
N GLY A 7 -47.26 3.13 -52.07
CA GLY A 7 -46.91 3.78 -50.81
C GLY A 7 -45.97 2.88 -50.00
N GLY A 8 -44.73 3.33 -49.80
CA GLY A 8 -43.78 2.73 -48.88
C GLY A 8 -44.01 3.26 -47.46
N VAL A 9 -44.47 2.39 -46.57
CA VAL A 9 -44.55 2.66 -45.13
C VAL A 9 -43.14 2.59 -44.56
N ALA A 10 -42.57 3.74 -44.21
CA ALA A 10 -41.32 3.83 -43.46
C ALA A 10 -41.59 3.49 -42.00
N LEU A 11 -41.20 2.28 -41.58
CA LEU A 11 -41.28 1.80 -40.21
C LEU A 11 -40.04 2.28 -39.45
N THR A 12 -40.11 3.44 -38.80
CA THR A 12 -39.02 3.96 -37.94
C THR A 12 -39.02 3.20 -36.62
N LEU A 13 -38.08 2.28 -36.46
CA LEU A 13 -37.82 1.54 -35.22
C LEU A 13 -37.06 2.47 -34.24
N CYS A 14 -37.75 3.05 -33.26
CA CYS A 14 -37.09 3.72 -32.13
C CYS A 14 -36.49 2.65 -31.22
N ILE A 15 -35.22 2.29 -31.43
CA ILE A 15 -34.44 1.52 -30.46
C ILE A 15 -34.17 2.46 -29.29
N GLY A 16 -34.97 2.35 -28.24
CA GLY A 16 -34.69 2.99 -26.96
C GLY A 16 -33.41 2.38 -26.40
N VAL A 17 -32.29 3.10 -26.51
CA VAL A 17 -31.07 2.75 -25.79
C VAL A 17 -31.34 3.06 -24.33
N SER A 18 -31.80 2.06 -23.59
CA SER A 18 -31.77 2.11 -22.13
C SER A 18 -30.30 2.23 -21.75
N ALA A 19 -29.88 3.41 -21.29
CA ALA A 19 -28.66 3.57 -20.53
C ALA A 19 -28.85 2.81 -19.23
N GLY A 20 -28.66 1.49 -19.28
CA GLY A 20 -28.50 0.67 -18.09
C GLY A 20 -27.26 1.21 -17.42
N GLN A 21 -27.44 1.90 -16.30
CA GLN A 21 -26.32 2.20 -15.43
C GLN A 21 -25.71 0.85 -15.05
N ALA A 22 -24.49 0.60 -15.53
CA ALA A 22 -23.75 -0.58 -15.13
C ALA A 22 -23.72 -0.55 -13.60
N ALA A 23 -24.17 -1.63 -12.97
CA ALA A 23 -24.08 -1.71 -11.52
C ALA A 23 -22.61 -1.53 -11.12
N PRO A 24 -22.33 -0.76 -10.05
CA PRO A 24 -20.95 -0.53 -9.62
C PRO A 24 -20.26 -1.86 -9.39
N CYS A 25 -19.04 -1.99 -9.89
CA CYS A 25 -18.31 -3.24 -9.91
C CYS A 25 -17.97 -3.75 -8.50
N VAL A 26 -17.82 -2.84 -7.55
CA VAL A 26 -17.86 -3.10 -6.11
C VAL A 26 -18.77 -2.06 -5.46
N GLY A 27 -19.54 -2.49 -4.47
CA GLY A 27 -20.35 -1.57 -3.66
C GLY A 27 -19.45 -0.65 -2.85
N SER A 28 -19.95 0.54 -2.49
CA SER A 28 -19.22 1.50 -1.65
C SER A 28 -18.85 0.94 -0.27
N ASP A 29 -19.54 -0.11 0.17
CA ASP A 29 -19.30 -0.85 1.41
C ASP A 29 -18.49 -2.15 1.21
N PHE A 30 -18.03 -2.42 -0.02
CA PHE A 30 -17.31 -3.64 -0.39
C PHE A 30 -18.07 -4.94 -0.07
N THR A 31 -19.41 -4.88 0.07
CA THR A 31 -20.26 -6.07 0.27
C THR A 31 -20.61 -6.76 -1.03
N THR A 32 -20.62 -6.01 -2.14
CA THR A 32 -20.79 -6.57 -3.47
C THR A 32 -19.44 -7.11 -3.95
N PRO A 33 -19.35 -8.40 -4.30
CA PRO A 33 -18.10 -9.01 -4.76
C PRO A 33 -17.73 -8.50 -6.15
N PHE A 34 -16.42 -8.39 -6.41
CA PHE A 34 -15.90 -8.17 -7.76
C PHE A 34 -16.51 -9.17 -8.76
N PRO A 35 -17.00 -8.75 -9.95
CA PRO A 35 -17.82 -9.60 -10.79
C PRO A 35 -17.12 -10.91 -11.22
N GLY A 36 -17.77 -12.03 -10.94
CA GLY A 36 -17.23 -13.37 -11.25
C GLY A 36 -16.11 -13.83 -10.30
N ALA A 37 -15.81 -13.07 -9.24
CA ALA A 37 -14.92 -13.53 -8.18
C ALA A 37 -15.56 -14.65 -7.35
N SER A 38 -14.70 -15.48 -6.78
CA SER A 38 -15.02 -16.54 -5.83
C SER A 38 -14.17 -16.40 -4.57
N ASN A 39 -14.58 -17.07 -3.48
CA ASN A 39 -13.90 -17.02 -2.18
C ASN A 39 -13.67 -15.59 -1.68
N VAL A 40 -14.66 -14.73 -1.91
CA VAL A 40 -14.56 -13.31 -1.58
C VAL A 40 -14.71 -13.11 -0.07
N THR A 41 -13.75 -12.40 0.52
CA THR A 41 -13.77 -11.99 1.93
C THR A 41 -13.60 -10.48 2.00
N THR A 42 -14.44 -9.84 2.81
CA THR A 42 -14.35 -8.40 3.09
C THR A 42 -13.74 -8.22 4.47
N HIS A 43 -12.78 -7.32 4.57
CA HIS A 43 -12.09 -6.97 5.78
C HIS A 43 -12.40 -5.53 6.18
N VAL A 44 -12.56 -5.33 7.48
CA VAL A 44 -12.82 -4.02 8.09
C VAL A 44 -11.89 -3.87 9.27
N VAL A 45 -11.14 -2.76 9.31
CA VAL A 45 -10.34 -2.36 10.46
C VAL A 45 -10.91 -1.08 11.05
N ASP A 46 -11.03 -1.08 12.37
CA ASP A 46 -11.63 0.01 13.15
C ASP A 46 -10.77 1.29 13.15
N VAL A 47 -9.45 1.10 13.11
CA VAL A 47 -8.48 2.20 13.08
C VAL A 47 -7.69 2.13 11.77
N PRO A 48 -8.00 2.99 10.78
CA PRO A 48 -7.23 3.07 9.54
C PRO A 48 -5.76 3.39 9.83
N SER A 49 -4.87 2.76 9.09
CA SER A 49 -3.44 3.08 9.12
C SER A 49 -2.92 3.29 7.71
N PRO A 50 -1.75 3.89 7.52
CA PRO A 50 -1.16 4.05 6.19
C PRO A 50 -1.01 2.74 5.39
N ARG A 51 -0.97 1.59 6.07
CA ARG A 51 -0.86 0.26 5.44
C ARG A 51 -2.19 -0.45 5.23
N PHE A 52 -3.25 -0.02 5.93
CA PHE A 52 -4.56 -0.66 5.90
C PHE A 52 -5.65 0.41 5.85
N PRO A 53 -6.19 0.72 4.65
CA PRO A 53 -7.07 1.87 4.43
C PRO A 53 -8.50 1.69 5.00
N GLY A 54 -8.66 1.00 6.13
CA GLY A 54 -9.96 0.78 6.78
C GLY A 54 -10.72 -0.42 6.19
N PHE A 55 -10.81 -0.51 4.87
CA PHE A 55 -11.67 -1.48 4.18
C PHE A 55 -10.98 -2.05 2.94
N TRP A 56 -11.05 -3.37 2.78
CA TRP A 56 -10.66 -4.02 1.55
C TRP A 56 -11.42 -5.32 1.32
N GLN A 57 -11.47 -5.76 0.08
CA GLN A 57 -12.02 -7.04 -0.33
C GLN A 57 -10.92 -7.85 -1.00
N GLU A 58 -10.84 -9.14 -0.70
CA GLU A 58 -9.92 -10.08 -1.35
C GLU A 58 -10.66 -11.32 -1.84
N GLY A 59 -10.13 -11.98 -2.86
CA GLY A 59 -10.74 -13.18 -3.41
C GLY A 59 -9.97 -13.74 -4.59
N THR A 60 -10.64 -14.57 -5.39
CA THR A 60 -10.04 -15.18 -6.58
C THR A 60 -10.90 -14.96 -7.82
N LYS A 61 -10.32 -14.45 -8.90
CA LYS A 61 -10.94 -14.32 -10.23
C LYS A 61 -10.11 -15.09 -11.26
N ASP A 62 -10.75 -16.03 -11.96
CA ASP A 62 -10.12 -16.85 -13.01
C ASP A 62 -8.81 -17.54 -12.56
N GLY A 63 -8.72 -17.92 -11.28
CA GLY A 63 -7.53 -18.54 -10.68
C GLY A 63 -6.47 -17.56 -10.14
N TYR A 64 -6.67 -16.25 -10.29
CA TYR A 64 -5.78 -15.21 -9.78
C TYR A 64 -6.34 -14.60 -8.49
N PHE A 65 -5.47 -14.42 -7.49
CA PHE A 65 -5.81 -13.75 -6.24
C PHE A 65 -5.79 -12.24 -6.45
N TYR A 66 -6.84 -11.56 -5.98
CA TYR A 66 -6.92 -10.10 -6.00
C TYR A 66 -7.16 -9.54 -4.60
N MET A 67 -6.73 -8.29 -4.41
CA MET A 67 -7.12 -7.42 -3.30
C MET A 67 -7.57 -6.08 -3.88
N LEU A 68 -8.72 -5.59 -3.46
CA LEU A 68 -9.30 -4.29 -3.84
C LEU A 68 -9.45 -3.45 -2.57
N PHE A 69 -8.91 -2.24 -2.57
CA PHE A 69 -8.90 -1.35 -1.41
C PHE A 69 -9.84 -0.15 -1.63
N ALA A 70 -10.42 0.36 -0.54
CA ALA A 70 -11.34 1.50 -0.59
C ALA A 70 -10.72 2.82 -1.07
N ASN A 71 -9.38 2.92 -1.04
CA ASN A 71 -8.64 4.09 -1.50
C ASN A 71 -8.37 4.10 -3.02
N GLY A 72 -8.87 3.12 -3.77
CA GLY A 72 -8.63 3.03 -5.21
C GLY A 72 -7.39 2.21 -5.59
N ASP A 73 -6.72 1.58 -4.64
CA ASP A 73 -5.63 0.66 -4.92
C ASP A 73 -6.14 -0.76 -5.17
N ALA A 74 -5.37 -1.53 -5.95
CA ALA A 74 -5.59 -2.96 -6.11
C ALA A 74 -4.31 -3.74 -6.35
N VAL A 75 -4.34 -5.03 -6.03
CA VAL A 75 -3.25 -5.97 -6.30
C VAL A 75 -3.82 -7.22 -6.97
N LEU A 76 -3.10 -7.76 -7.96
CA LEU A 76 -3.39 -9.02 -8.62
C LEU A 76 -2.12 -9.90 -8.66
N THR A 77 -2.26 -11.18 -8.29
CA THR A 77 -1.16 -12.16 -8.28
C THR A 77 -1.67 -13.59 -8.50
N ALA A 78 -0.79 -14.53 -8.86
CA ALA A 78 -1.10 -15.96 -8.86
C ALA A 78 -1.12 -16.59 -7.46
N GLY A 79 -0.60 -15.90 -6.43
CA GLY A 79 -0.47 -16.41 -5.06
C GLY A 79 0.72 -15.79 -4.33
N ARG A 80 0.99 -16.25 -3.10
CA ARG A 80 2.09 -15.71 -2.26
C ARG A 80 3.47 -15.90 -2.87
N ASP A 81 3.67 -17.00 -3.59
CA ASP A 81 4.97 -17.38 -4.18
C ASP A 81 5.06 -17.00 -5.67
N SER A 82 4.19 -16.10 -6.15
CA SER A 82 4.20 -15.66 -7.54
C SER A 82 5.46 -14.86 -7.85
N THR A 83 6.08 -15.14 -8.99
CA THR A 83 7.21 -14.36 -9.50
C THR A 83 6.77 -13.10 -10.25
N TRP A 84 5.47 -12.85 -10.30
CA TRP A 84 4.88 -11.66 -10.90
C TRP A 84 3.77 -11.11 -10.00
N HIS A 85 3.58 -9.80 -10.04
CA HIS A 85 2.41 -9.17 -9.45
C HIS A 85 2.09 -7.89 -10.23
N ILE A 86 0.84 -7.47 -10.15
CA ILE A 86 0.36 -6.22 -10.74
C ILE A 86 -0.29 -5.42 -9.62
N SER A 87 0.13 -4.18 -9.43
CA SER A 87 -0.52 -3.23 -8.55
C SER A 87 -1.09 -2.06 -9.34
N TYR A 88 -2.25 -1.58 -8.92
CA TYR A 88 -2.89 -0.39 -9.43
C TYR A 88 -3.04 0.64 -8.31
N SER A 89 -2.93 1.90 -8.69
CA SER A 89 -3.38 3.03 -7.89
C SER A 89 -4.21 3.96 -8.78
N CYS A 90 -5.49 4.08 -8.46
CA CYS A 90 -6.48 4.78 -9.25
C CYS A 90 -7.13 5.93 -8.49
N ASP A 91 -7.25 7.07 -9.15
CA ASP A 91 -8.06 8.20 -8.71
C ASP A 91 -9.32 8.27 -9.59
N ALA A 92 -10.44 7.76 -9.06
CA ALA A 92 -11.72 7.77 -9.78
C ALA A 92 -12.25 9.19 -10.03
N GLY A 93 -11.90 10.16 -9.18
CA GLY A 93 -12.30 11.56 -9.35
C GLY A 93 -11.62 12.21 -10.55
N LEU A 94 -10.39 11.81 -10.84
CA LEU A 94 -9.62 12.26 -12.01
C LEU A 94 -9.77 11.33 -13.22
N GLY A 95 -10.27 10.11 -13.03
CA GLY A 95 -10.33 9.09 -14.07
C GLY A 95 -8.94 8.57 -14.45
N GLU A 96 -7.96 8.71 -13.57
CA GLU A 96 -6.56 8.33 -13.81
C GLU A 96 -6.20 7.06 -13.03
N CYS A 97 -5.44 6.17 -13.67
CA CYS A 97 -4.88 4.99 -13.01
C CYS A 97 -3.43 4.81 -13.43
N SER A 98 -2.58 4.54 -12.45
CA SER A 98 -1.23 4.04 -12.67
C SER A 98 -1.19 2.54 -12.39
N ALA A 99 -0.36 1.82 -13.16
CA ALA A 99 -0.12 0.40 -12.98
C ALA A 99 1.38 0.16 -12.80
N HIS A 100 1.73 -0.65 -11.82
CA HIS A 100 3.09 -1.15 -11.62
C HIS A 100 3.08 -2.66 -11.79
N ILE A 101 3.93 -3.15 -12.68
CA ILE A 101 3.98 -4.56 -13.07
C ILE A 101 5.38 -5.09 -12.78
N GLU A 102 5.46 -6.10 -11.93
CA GLU A 102 6.69 -6.82 -11.67
C GLU A 102 6.64 -8.23 -12.27
N GLY A 103 7.74 -8.65 -12.89
CA GLY A 103 7.83 -9.95 -13.56
C GLY A 103 7.13 -9.99 -14.92
N THR A 104 6.56 -11.14 -15.28
CA THR A 104 5.88 -11.37 -16.56
C THR A 104 4.54 -12.08 -16.32
N PRO A 105 3.46 -11.32 -16.09
CA PRO A 105 2.14 -11.91 -15.87
C PRO A 105 1.64 -12.63 -17.14
N PRO A 106 0.87 -13.72 -17.00
CA PRO A 106 0.23 -14.37 -18.15
C PRO A 106 -0.82 -13.45 -18.78
N GLY A 107 -1.09 -13.63 -20.08
CA GLY A 107 -2.05 -12.79 -20.81
C GLY A 107 -3.48 -12.84 -20.27
N GLU A 108 -3.87 -13.94 -19.62
CA GLU A 108 -5.16 -14.05 -18.92
C GLU A 108 -5.19 -13.18 -17.66
N ALA A 109 -4.10 -13.10 -16.89
CA ALA A 109 -4.02 -12.19 -15.74
C ALA A 109 -4.15 -10.73 -16.16
N MET A 110 -3.58 -10.35 -17.31
CA MET A 110 -3.71 -8.99 -17.84
C MET A 110 -5.17 -8.62 -18.17
N GLN A 111 -6.01 -9.58 -18.54
CA GLN A 111 -7.44 -9.34 -18.77
C GLN A 111 -8.19 -9.13 -17.46
N VAL A 112 -7.84 -9.86 -16.40
CA VAL A 112 -8.40 -9.65 -15.05
C VAL A 112 -7.92 -8.30 -14.49
N ALA A 113 -6.67 -7.96 -14.71
CA ALA A 113 -6.08 -6.69 -14.31
C ALA A 113 -6.81 -5.48 -14.94
N GLU A 114 -7.13 -5.56 -16.23
CA GLU A 114 -7.92 -4.50 -16.90
C GLU A 114 -9.36 -4.41 -16.38
N GLN A 115 -10.00 -5.54 -16.04
CA GLN A 115 -11.31 -5.53 -15.39
C GLN A 115 -11.26 -4.88 -14.00
N LEU A 116 -10.20 -5.16 -13.22
CA LEU A 116 -9.96 -4.51 -11.93
C LEU A 116 -9.79 -2.99 -12.09
N LYS A 117 -8.98 -2.56 -13.06
CA LYS A 117 -8.79 -1.14 -13.35
C LYS A 117 -10.10 -0.44 -13.72
N GLN A 118 -10.91 -1.03 -14.59
CA GLN A 118 -12.22 -0.47 -14.95
C GLN A 118 -13.15 -0.37 -13.74
N CYS A 119 -13.17 -1.41 -12.91
CA CYS A 119 -13.91 -1.44 -11.65
C CYS A 119 -13.51 -0.29 -10.71
N LEU A 120 -12.21 -0.01 -10.57
CA LEU A 120 -11.71 1.08 -9.72
C LEU A 120 -12.06 2.48 -10.24
N LEU A 121 -12.09 2.66 -11.56
CA LEU A 121 -12.43 3.95 -12.19
C LEU A 121 -13.93 4.24 -12.18
N GLU A 122 -14.76 3.19 -12.26
CA GLU A 122 -16.22 3.32 -12.26
C GLU A 122 -16.83 3.33 -10.86
N GLY A 123 -16.07 2.88 -9.85
CA GLY A 123 -16.48 2.97 -8.46
C GLY A 123 -16.64 4.43 -8.07
N GLU A 124 -17.84 4.83 -7.63
CA GLU A 124 -18.01 6.05 -6.86
C GLU A 124 -17.15 5.87 -5.60
N VAL A 125 -15.91 6.39 -5.64
CA VAL A 125 -15.07 6.51 -4.46
C VAL A 125 -15.88 7.40 -3.54
N SER A 126 -16.59 6.75 -2.61
CA SER A 126 -17.17 7.39 -1.45
C SER A 126 -15.96 7.90 -0.68
N GLN A 127 -15.45 9.05 -1.11
CA GLN A 127 -14.42 9.81 -0.41
C GLN A 127 -14.93 9.83 1.01
N ALA A 128 -14.22 9.11 1.89
CA ALA A 128 -14.45 9.19 3.31
C ALA A 128 -14.58 10.68 3.57
N VAL A 129 -15.79 11.09 3.99
CA VAL A 129 -16.12 12.48 4.29
C VAL A 129 -14.92 12.98 5.04
N GLN A 130 -14.11 13.82 4.38
CA GLN A 130 -13.10 14.59 5.06
C GLN A 130 -13.94 15.36 6.04
N GLU A 131 -13.93 14.88 7.29
CA GLU A 131 -14.54 15.56 8.41
C GLU A 131 -14.02 16.98 8.25
N PRO A 132 -14.90 17.94 7.93
CA PRO A 132 -14.46 19.26 7.54
C PRO A 132 -13.59 19.70 8.69
N GLU A 133 -12.29 19.86 8.42
CA GLU A 133 -11.36 20.40 9.38
C GLU A 133 -12.02 21.66 9.86
N THR A 134 -12.59 21.56 11.07
CA THR A 134 -13.18 22.68 11.73
C THR A 134 -11.96 23.49 12.05
N ARG A 135 -11.69 24.43 11.14
CA ARG A 135 -10.82 25.57 11.32
C ARG A 135 -11.36 26.27 12.56
N LEU A 136 -10.98 25.76 13.71
CA LEU A 136 -10.83 26.54 14.91
C LEU A 136 -9.85 27.62 14.50
N VAL A 137 -10.42 28.81 14.31
CA VAL A 137 -9.67 30.04 14.30
C VAL A 137 -8.95 30.07 15.64
N GLU A 138 -7.72 29.55 15.67
CA GLU A 138 -6.78 29.80 16.73
C GLU A 138 -6.39 31.26 16.57
N GLU A 139 -7.02 32.12 17.39
CA GLU A 139 -6.60 33.50 17.53
C GLU A 139 -5.12 33.52 17.91
N GLU A 140 -4.31 34.06 16.99
CA GLU A 140 -2.90 34.34 17.17
C GLU A 140 -2.71 35.17 18.46
N PRO A 141 -2.07 34.63 19.52
CA PRO A 141 -1.65 35.44 20.63
C PRO A 141 -0.48 36.33 20.19
N PRO A 142 -0.40 37.57 20.70
CA PRO A 142 0.54 38.56 20.22
C PRO A 142 1.99 38.14 20.45
N ASN A 143 2.77 38.28 19.38
CA ASN A 143 4.23 38.29 19.33
C ASN A 143 4.84 39.01 20.55
N VAL A 144 5.46 38.23 21.43
CA VAL A 144 6.37 38.73 22.47
C VAL A 144 7.78 38.28 22.09
N PRO A 145 8.71 39.20 21.77
CA PRO A 145 10.13 38.86 21.65
C PRO A 145 10.65 38.53 23.04
N SER A 146 10.75 37.25 23.36
CA SER A 146 11.46 36.76 24.55
C SER A 146 12.84 36.30 24.10
N GLU A 147 13.77 37.27 24.09
CA GLU A 147 15.20 36.97 24.17
C GLU A 147 15.49 36.49 25.59
N GLU A 148 15.67 35.19 25.77
CA GLU A 148 16.21 34.59 27.00
C GLU A 148 17.46 33.75 26.70
N PRO A 149 18.38 33.66 27.68
CA PRO A 149 19.81 33.61 27.45
C PRO A 149 20.31 32.22 27.11
N VAL A 150 21.31 32.20 26.22
CA VAL A 150 22.14 31.03 25.88
C VAL A 150 22.72 30.42 27.15
N SER A 151 22.09 29.34 27.62
CA SER A 151 22.61 28.49 28.69
C SER A 151 23.66 27.54 28.09
N PRO A 152 24.84 27.41 28.71
CA PRO A 152 25.96 26.67 28.15
C PRO A 152 25.65 25.18 28.01
N ALA A 153 26.09 24.61 26.90
CA ALA A 153 26.00 23.18 26.60
C ALA A 153 26.57 22.33 27.75
N PRO A 154 25.88 21.26 28.17
CA PRO A 154 26.43 20.26 29.08
C PRO A 154 27.67 19.59 28.47
N PRO A 155 28.65 19.18 29.28
CA PRO A 155 29.83 18.49 28.78
C PRO A 155 29.46 17.18 28.09
N GLU A 156 30.04 16.96 26.92
CA GLU A 156 29.97 15.72 26.16
C GLU A 156 30.52 14.57 27.01
N ASP A 157 29.63 13.66 27.41
CA ASP A 157 30.01 12.40 28.05
C ASP A 157 30.76 11.52 27.04
N PRO A 158 31.71 10.69 27.50
CA PRO A 158 32.59 9.90 26.63
C PRO A 158 31.75 8.92 25.78
N ALA A 159 32.09 8.83 24.50
CA ALA A 159 31.47 8.01 23.47
C ALA A 159 31.13 6.59 23.95
N THR A 160 29.94 6.42 24.53
CA THR A 160 29.29 5.13 24.64
C THR A 160 28.75 4.81 23.26
N CYS A 161 29.11 3.63 22.77
CA CYS A 161 28.70 3.11 21.48
C CYS A 161 27.22 3.43 21.20
N SER A 162 26.94 4.30 20.22
CA SER A 162 25.63 4.94 20.00
C SER A 162 24.50 3.98 19.60
N VAL A 163 24.77 2.67 19.59
CA VAL A 163 23.82 1.59 19.33
C VAL A 163 22.75 1.45 20.44
N GLU A 164 22.97 2.01 21.63
CA GLU A 164 21.96 2.01 22.71
C GLU A 164 20.76 2.94 22.43
N THR A 165 20.83 3.82 21.43
CA THR A 165 19.76 4.80 21.17
C THR A 165 18.51 4.24 20.50
N ILE A 166 18.54 3.01 19.97
CA ILE A 166 17.34 2.35 19.43
C ILE A 166 16.62 1.63 20.57
N ASP A 167 15.73 2.36 21.24
CA ASP A 167 14.79 1.82 22.23
C ASP A 167 13.51 1.38 21.53
N ASP A 168 13.48 0.11 21.12
CA ASP A 168 12.31 -0.51 20.49
C ASP A 168 12.02 -1.85 21.18
N GLU A 169 10.79 -2.01 21.66
CA GLU A 169 10.32 -3.24 22.30
C GLU A 169 10.24 -4.42 21.31
N ASN A 170 10.11 -4.15 20.01
CA ASN A 170 10.15 -5.18 18.98
C ASN A 170 11.59 -5.45 18.53
N LEU A 171 12.12 -6.61 18.92
CA LEU A 171 13.49 -7.02 18.62
C LEU A 171 13.80 -7.05 17.12
N THR A 172 12.86 -7.49 16.27
CA THR A 172 13.08 -7.51 14.82
C THR A 172 13.20 -6.10 14.27
N ARG A 173 12.35 -5.16 14.72
CA ARG A 173 12.39 -3.77 14.26
C ARG A 173 13.67 -3.09 14.74
N LYS A 174 14.10 -3.40 15.96
CA LYS A 174 15.40 -3.00 16.50
C LYS A 174 16.55 -3.52 15.63
N LEU A 175 16.54 -4.80 15.28
CA LEU A 175 17.55 -5.41 14.40
C LEU A 175 17.58 -4.71 13.02
N GLN A 176 16.42 -4.48 12.40
CA GLN A 176 16.32 -3.77 11.13
C GLN A 176 16.89 -2.34 11.24
N GLY A 177 16.57 -1.60 12.31
CA GLY A 177 17.15 -0.28 12.55
C GLY A 177 18.67 -0.31 12.71
N MET A 178 19.21 -1.31 13.41
CA MET A 178 20.66 -1.50 13.56
C MET A 178 21.35 -1.81 12.23
N LEU A 179 20.71 -2.60 11.35
CA LEU A 179 21.24 -2.88 10.00
C LEU A 179 21.31 -1.61 9.15
N VAL A 180 20.33 -0.71 9.25
CA VAL A 180 20.37 0.61 8.57
C VAL A 180 21.53 1.45 9.09
N LEU A 181 21.75 1.48 10.40
CA LEU A 181 22.90 2.19 10.98
C LEU A 181 24.25 1.59 10.55
N ALA A 182 24.30 0.28 10.30
CA ALA A 182 25.46 -0.40 9.74
C ALA A 182 25.62 -0.21 8.21
N GLY A 183 24.73 0.55 7.57
CA GLY A 183 24.78 0.85 6.13
C GLY A 183 24.20 -0.24 5.23
N ALA A 184 23.50 -1.22 5.79
CA ALA A 184 22.78 -2.25 5.02
C ALA A 184 21.29 -1.88 4.84
N ASP A 185 20.65 -2.46 3.82
CA ASP A 185 19.23 -2.26 3.53
C ASP A 185 18.42 -3.51 3.90
N PRO A 186 17.77 -3.55 5.07
CA PRO A 186 16.91 -4.66 5.49
C PRO A 186 15.51 -4.61 4.87
N GLY A 187 15.19 -3.58 4.06
CA GLY A 187 13.83 -3.27 3.66
C GLY A 187 13.06 -2.48 4.74
N PRO A 188 11.72 -2.61 4.80
CA PRO A 188 10.89 -1.83 5.73
C PRO A 188 11.19 -2.11 7.21
N LEU A 189 11.23 -1.06 8.05
CA LEU A 189 11.37 -1.16 9.52
C LEU A 189 10.04 -1.51 10.21
N ASP A 190 9.48 -2.67 9.89
CA ASP A 190 8.14 -3.07 10.34
C ASP A 190 8.12 -4.12 11.45
N GLY A 191 9.28 -4.66 11.81
CA GLY A 191 9.39 -5.72 12.81
C GLY A 191 9.02 -7.11 12.30
N ILE A 192 8.92 -7.31 10.98
CA ILE A 192 8.71 -8.63 10.37
C ILE A 192 10.00 -9.06 9.66
N PRO A 193 10.63 -10.19 10.05
CA PRO A 193 11.84 -10.63 9.41
C PRO A 193 11.50 -11.23 8.03
N GLY A 194 12.08 -10.66 6.97
CA GLY A 194 11.92 -11.12 5.59
C GLY A 194 13.25 -11.43 4.91
N ALA A 195 13.19 -11.85 3.65
CA ALA A 195 14.39 -12.18 2.85
C ALA A 195 15.37 -11.00 2.75
N MET A 196 14.89 -9.75 2.67
CA MET A 196 15.73 -8.55 2.67
C MET A 196 16.47 -8.37 4.00
N THR A 197 15.78 -8.48 5.14
CA THR A 197 16.41 -8.44 6.47
C THR A 197 17.49 -9.52 6.61
N THR A 198 17.22 -10.75 6.16
CA THR A 198 18.21 -11.84 6.21
C THR A 198 19.42 -11.57 5.32
N ASN A 199 19.22 -11.07 4.09
CA ASN A 199 20.32 -10.73 3.19
C ASN A 199 21.18 -9.58 3.73
N ALA A 200 20.55 -8.56 4.32
CA ALA A 200 21.25 -7.46 4.99
C ALA A 200 22.06 -7.97 6.21
N LEU A 201 21.52 -8.93 6.95
CA LEU A 201 22.24 -9.54 8.07
C LEU A 201 23.48 -10.33 7.59
N ILE A 202 23.34 -11.08 6.49
CA ILE A 202 24.45 -11.82 5.86
C ILE A 202 25.51 -10.87 5.32
N SER A 203 25.14 -9.73 4.72
CA SER A 203 26.12 -8.80 4.16
C SER A 203 26.99 -8.14 5.23
N VAL A 204 26.43 -7.94 6.44
CA VAL A 204 27.14 -7.32 7.56
C VAL A 204 27.91 -8.34 8.40
N LEU A 205 27.31 -9.49 8.74
CA LEU A 205 27.86 -10.47 9.69
C LEU A 205 28.36 -11.78 9.05
N GLY A 206 28.16 -11.97 7.74
CA GLY A 206 28.55 -13.18 6.99
C GLY A 206 27.47 -14.26 6.90
N GLU A 207 27.73 -15.32 6.13
CA GLU A 207 26.74 -16.36 5.77
C GLU A 207 26.13 -17.10 6.96
N THR A 208 26.88 -17.25 8.06
CA THR A 208 26.39 -17.93 9.27
C THR A 208 25.29 -17.13 9.97
N ALA A 209 25.18 -15.84 9.69
CA ALA A 209 24.23 -14.96 10.36
C ALA A 209 22.76 -15.28 9.99
N ALA A 210 22.52 -15.93 8.85
CA ALA A 210 21.18 -16.34 8.41
C ALA A 210 20.45 -17.27 9.39
N GLN A 211 21.20 -17.94 10.28
CA GLN A 211 20.70 -18.93 11.23
C GLN A 211 20.69 -18.42 12.67
N LEU A 212 21.14 -17.17 12.90
CA LEU A 212 21.17 -16.61 14.25
C LEU A 212 19.75 -16.26 14.71
N PRO A 213 19.38 -16.59 15.95
CA PRO A 213 18.25 -15.96 16.62
C PRO A 213 18.39 -14.43 16.61
N THR A 214 17.27 -13.71 16.59
CA THR A 214 17.25 -12.24 16.51
C THR A 214 18.07 -11.59 17.63
N GLU A 215 17.99 -12.11 18.85
CA GLU A 215 18.74 -11.64 20.02
C GLU A 215 20.26 -11.78 19.82
N ASP A 216 20.70 -12.92 19.30
CA ASP A 216 22.12 -13.20 19.05
C ASP A 216 22.64 -12.34 17.89
N ALA A 217 21.82 -12.13 16.85
CA ALA A 217 22.12 -11.22 15.74
C ALA A 217 22.29 -9.77 16.23
N ILE A 218 21.42 -9.29 17.11
CA ILE A 218 21.53 -7.96 17.73
C ILE A 218 22.82 -7.85 18.54
N ALA A 219 23.17 -8.86 19.34
CA ALA A 219 24.40 -8.87 20.12
C ALA A 219 25.65 -8.82 19.24
N ALA A 220 25.67 -9.60 18.15
CA ALA A 220 26.77 -9.62 17.19
C ALA A 220 26.93 -8.29 16.44
N LEU A 221 25.84 -7.67 16.00
CA LEU A 221 25.87 -6.34 15.36
C LEU A 221 26.37 -5.26 16.32
N ARG A 222 25.93 -5.30 17.58
CA ARG A 222 26.42 -4.35 18.60
C ARG A 222 27.92 -4.46 18.76
N GLU A 223 28.44 -5.68 18.94
CA GLU A 223 29.88 -5.91 19.08
C GLU A 223 30.65 -5.37 17.86
N LEU A 224 30.18 -5.68 16.64
CA LEU A 224 30.80 -5.19 15.41
C LEU A 224 30.87 -3.65 15.38
N MET A 225 29.73 -2.98 15.56
CA MET A 225 29.62 -1.52 15.48
C MET A 225 30.41 -0.80 16.59
N CYS A 226 30.50 -1.41 17.78
CA CYS A 226 31.28 -0.84 18.88
C CYS A 226 32.78 -1.05 18.69
N SER A 227 33.20 -2.17 18.07
CA SER A 227 34.62 -2.47 17.84
C SER A 227 35.28 -1.56 16.79
N ASP A 228 34.51 -1.05 15.84
CA ASP A 228 35.02 -0.13 14.80
C ASP A 228 35.22 1.31 15.30
N SER A 229 34.58 1.69 16.42
CA SER A 229 34.69 3.06 16.97
C SER A 229 36.02 3.31 17.69
N ASP A 230 36.79 2.27 18.03
CA ASP A 230 38.09 2.35 18.71
C ASP A 230 39.30 2.39 17.74
N ARG A 231 39.07 2.39 16.42
CA ARG A 231 40.11 2.41 15.38
C ARG A 231 40.28 3.76 14.71
#